data_AF-A0A920ND13-F1
#
_entry.id   AF-A0A920ND13-F1
#
_cell.length_a   1.000
_cell.length_b   1.000
_cell.length_c   1.000
_cell.angle_alpha   90.00
_cell.angle_beta   90.00
_cell.angle_gamma   90.00
#
_symmetry.space_group_name_H-M   'P 1'
#
loop_
_entity.id
_entity.type
_entity.pdbx_description
1 polymer ?
#
loop_
_entity_poly.entity_id
_entity_poly.type
_entity_poly.pdbx_seq_one_letter_code
_entity_poly.pdbx_strand_id
1 'polypeptide(L)'
;MKQYLNVITAYLIMFTLIILVGIFQSWSLALTILNYCLISAVMTIGANIQWGYAGLINFGIMGYTALGGLAVVLVSVAPVGEAWSVGGLNMMICLGVIIGIVFSIRLH
;
A
#
# COMPACT_ATOMS: atom_id res chain seq x y z
N MET A 1 5.93 -17.81 -21.74
CA MET A 1 5.56 -18.98 -20.92
C MET A 1 6.63 -19.43 -19.90
N LYS A 2 7.94 -19.20 -20.11
CA LYS A 2 8.99 -19.62 -19.15
C LYS A 2 8.98 -18.91 -17.78
N GLN A 3 8.30 -17.78 -17.65
CA GLN A 3 8.31 -16.99 -16.40
C GLN A 3 7.53 -17.64 -15.25
N TYR A 4 6.54 -18.48 -15.55
CA TYR A 4 5.77 -19.22 -14.54
C TYR A 4 6.35 -20.59 -14.20
N LEU A 5 7.35 -21.06 -14.96
CA LEU A 5 7.95 -22.39 -14.74
C LEU A 5 8.51 -22.50 -13.32
N ASN A 6 9.26 -21.51 -12.84
CA ASN A 6 9.83 -21.53 -11.49
C ASN A 6 8.76 -21.65 -10.40
N VAL A 7 7.63 -20.95 -10.57
CA VAL A 7 6.52 -20.98 -9.61
C VAL A 7 5.84 -22.35 -9.63
N ILE A 8 5.56 -22.87 -10.82
CA ILE A 8 4.97 -24.21 -11.00
C ILE A 8 5.88 -25.29 -10.42
N THR A 9 7.20 -25.19 -10.65
CA THR A 9 8.19 -26.12 -10.09
C THR A 9 8.23 -26.06 -8.56
N ALA A 10 8.16 -24.87 -7.96
CA ALA A 10 8.13 -24.71 -6.50
C ALA A 10 6.89 -25.35 -5.86
N TYR A 11 5.70 -25.16 -6.44
CA TYR A 11 4.48 -25.81 -5.96
C TYR A 11 4.52 -27.33 -6.10
N LEU A 12 5.07 -27.83 -7.22
CA LEU A 12 5.25 -29.27 -7.42
C LEU A 12 6.17 -29.88 -6.37
N ILE A 13 7.33 -29.26 -6.13
CA ILE A 13 8.28 -29.74 -5.11
C ILE A 13 7.61 -29.78 -3.74
N MET A 14 6.90 -28.71 -3.34
CA MET A 14 6.19 -28.66 -2.06
C MET A 14 5.14 -29.76 -1.91
N PHE A 15 4.36 -30.01 -2.97
CA PHE A 15 3.34 -31.06 -2.96
C PHE A 15 3.98 -32.46 -2.80
N THR A 16 5.08 -32.73 -3.51
CA THR A 16 5.82 -33.99 -3.38
C THR A 16 6.39 -34.17 -1.97
N LEU A 17 6.94 -33.10 -1.36
CA LEU A 17 7.46 -33.14 0.00
C LEU A 17 6.37 -33.48 1.03
N ILE A 18 5.16 -32.91 0.90
CA ILE A 18 4.04 -33.21 1.80
C ILE A 18 3.62 -34.69 1.69
N ILE A 19 3.58 -35.24 0.47
CA ILE A 19 3.28 -36.67 0.26
C ILE A 19 4.35 -37.55 0.89
N LEU A 20 5.63 -37.20 0.72
CA LEU A 20 6.74 -37.94 1.35
C LEU A 20 6.62 -37.94 2.87
N VAL A 21 6.27 -36.80 3.48
CA VAL A 21 6.03 -36.73 4.94
C VAL A 21 4.86 -37.63 5.36
N GLY A 22 3.80 -37.72 4.55
CA GLY A 22 2.67 -38.62 4.80
C GLY A 22 3.06 -40.11 4.82
N ILE A 23 4.01 -40.49 3.95
CA ILE A 23 4.52 -41.86 3.84
C ILE A 23 5.55 -42.17 4.94
N PHE A 24 6.48 -41.24 5.21
CA PHE A 24 7.62 -41.47 6.11
C PHE A 24 7.35 -41.17 7.58
N GLN A 25 6.48 -40.21 7.90
CA GLN A 25 6.16 -39.86 9.28
C GLN A 25 4.75 -40.28 9.67
N SER A 26 3.75 -39.59 9.15
CA SER A 26 2.34 -39.93 9.36
C SER A 26 1.44 -39.03 8.52
N TRP A 27 0.28 -39.57 8.15
CA TRP A 27 -0.76 -38.80 7.46
C TRP A 27 -1.32 -37.64 8.32
N SER A 28 -1.41 -37.81 9.64
CA SER A 28 -1.89 -36.76 10.54
C SER A 28 -0.95 -35.55 10.56
N LEU A 29 0.36 -35.79 10.59
CA LEU A 29 1.36 -34.72 10.59
C LEU A 29 1.42 -34.01 9.23
N ALA A 30 1.34 -34.76 8.12
CA ALA A 30 1.26 -34.18 6.78
C ALA A 30 0.04 -33.25 6.59
N LEU A 31 -1.14 -33.67 7.05
CA LEU A 31 -2.36 -32.84 7.02
C LEU A 31 -2.26 -31.61 7.93
N THR A 32 -1.57 -31.74 9.07
CA THR A 32 -1.32 -30.62 9.98
C THR A 32 -0.40 -29.58 9.35
N ILE A 33 0.68 -30.01 8.69
CA ILE A 33 1.57 -29.11 7.92
C ILE A 33 0.79 -28.40 6.81
N LEU A 34 -0.03 -29.15 6.07
CA LEU A 34 -0.87 -28.57 5.02
C LEU A 34 -1.80 -27.47 5.57
N ASN A 35 -2.45 -27.71 6.72
CA ASN A 35 -3.28 -26.71 7.39
C ASN A 35 -2.50 -25.44 7.76
N TYR A 36 -1.31 -25.57 8.33
CA TYR A 36 -0.47 -24.41 8.64
C TYR A 36 -0.06 -23.64 7.39
N CYS A 37 0.26 -24.33 6.28
CA CYS A 37 0.58 -23.68 5.00
C CYS A 37 -0.62 -22.88 4.45
N LEU A 38 -1.83 -23.43 4.52
CA LEU A 38 -3.04 -22.73 4.07
C LEU A 38 -3.33 -21.49 4.92
N ILE A 39 -3.23 -21.60 6.25
CA ILE A 39 -3.42 -20.48 7.17
C ILE A 39 -2.38 -19.38 6.87
N SER A 40 -1.12 -19.75 6.68
CA SER A 40 -0.04 -18.82 6.33
C SER A 40 -0.27 -18.13 4.98
N ALA A 41 -0.79 -18.85 3.98
CA ALA A 41 -1.11 -18.27 2.68
C ALA A 41 -2.20 -17.19 2.79
N VAL A 42 -3.28 -17.47 3.51
CA VAL A 42 -4.36 -16.50 3.77
C VAL A 42 -3.85 -15.29 4.56
N MET A 43 -3.03 -15.54 5.59
CA MET A 43 -2.41 -14.46 6.39
C MET A 43 -1.53 -13.55 5.52
N THR A 44 -0.74 -14.12 4.62
CA THR A 44 0.16 -13.37 3.73
C THR A 44 -0.64 -12.51 2.74
N ILE A 45 -1.76 -13.02 2.22
CA ILE A 45 -2.67 -12.23 1.38
C ILE A 45 -3.25 -11.06 2.19
N GLY A 46 -3.72 -11.32 3.40
CA GLY A 46 -4.24 -10.29 4.31
C GLY A 46 -3.20 -9.22 4.66
N ALA A 47 -1.98 -9.61 4.99
CA ALA A 47 -0.88 -8.69 5.28
C ALA A 47 -0.52 -7.83 4.06
N ASN A 48 -0.45 -8.40 2.86
CA ASN A 48 -0.18 -7.63 1.64
C ASN A 48 -1.28 -6.61 1.34
N ILE A 49 -2.55 -6.98 1.54
CA ILE A 49 -3.68 -6.05 1.40
C ILE A 49 -3.61 -4.95 2.46
N GLN A 50 -3.31 -5.30 3.71
CA GLN A 50 -3.15 -4.34 4.79
C GLN A 50 -2.00 -3.37 4.52
N TRP A 51 -0.85 -3.82 4.02
CA TRP A 51 0.25 -2.92 3.64
C TRP A 51 -0.12 -1.99 2.48
N GLY A 52 -0.82 -2.51 1.46
CA GLY A 52 -1.30 -1.71 0.34
C GLY A 52 -2.28 -0.62 0.78
N TYR A 53 -3.33 -0.97 1.52
CA TYR A 53 -4.35 -0.01 1.96
C TYR A 53 -3.90 0.87 3.13
N ALA A 54 -3.19 0.32 4.12
CA ALA A 54 -2.67 1.12 5.23
C ALA A 54 -1.63 2.14 4.74
N GLY A 55 -0.84 1.79 3.72
CA GLY A 55 0.05 2.75 3.05
C GLY A 55 -0.72 3.94 2.45
N LEU A 56 -1.76 3.67 1.66
CA LEU A 56 -2.59 4.72 1.05
C LEU A 56 -3.26 5.64 2.09
N ILE A 57 -3.80 5.06 3.17
CA ILE A 57 -4.44 5.82 4.24
C ILE A 57 -3.41 6.63 5.05
N ASN A 58 -2.20 6.11 5.27
CA ASN A 58 -1.14 6.83 5.98
C ASN A 58 -0.67 8.07 5.20
N PHE A 59 -0.42 7.93 3.89
CA PHE A 59 -0.10 9.06 3.02
C PHE A 59 -1.22 10.10 2.99
N GLY A 60 -2.49 9.65 2.92
CA GLY A 60 -3.64 10.54 2.97
C GLY A 60 -3.71 11.35 4.26
N ILE A 61 -3.63 10.68 5.42
CA ILE A 61 -3.69 11.32 6.74
C ILE A 61 -2.53 12.31 6.91
N MET A 62 -1.29 11.91 6.58
CA MET A 62 -0.12 12.78 6.72
C MET A 62 -0.22 14.01 5.81
N GLY A 63 -0.75 13.86 4.58
CA GLY A 63 -1.00 14.97 3.66
C GLY A 63 -2.05 15.96 4.18
N TYR A 64 -3.17 15.47 4.73
CA TYR A 64 -4.17 16.33 5.36
C TYR A 64 -3.65 17.01 6.62
N THR A 65 -2.83 16.33 7.43
CA THR A 65 -2.17 16.94 8.59
C THR A 65 -1.23 18.08 8.17
N ALA A 66 -0.45 17.90 7.09
CA ALA A 66 0.42 18.95 6.57
C ALA A 66 -0.37 20.18 6.07
N LEU A 67 -1.47 19.96 5.34
CA LEU A 67 -2.37 21.04 4.90
C LEU A 67 -3.04 21.75 6.07
N GLY A 68 -3.47 21.01 7.09
CA GLY A 68 -4.04 21.58 8.31
C GLY A 68 -3.03 22.44 9.07
N GLY A 69 -1.78 21.97 9.19
CA GLY A 69 -0.69 22.74 9.81
C GLY A 69 -0.39 24.04 9.07
N LEU A 70 -0.36 23.99 7.73
CA LEU A 70 -0.21 25.17 6.87
C LEU A 70 -1.35 26.18 7.08
N ALA A 71 -2.60 25.72 7.12
CA ALA A 71 -3.77 26.57 7.31
C ALA A 71 -3.75 27.30 8.67
N VAL A 72 -3.36 26.59 9.74
CA VAL A 72 -3.20 27.19 11.08
C VAL A 72 -2.15 28.30 11.04
N VAL A 73 -0.99 28.07 10.42
CA VAL A 73 0.07 29.08 10.32
C VAL A 73 -0.42 30.31 9.57
N LEU A 74 -1.12 30.12 8.44
CA LEU A 74 -1.62 31.22 7.60
C LEU A 74 -2.67 32.11 8.29
N VAL A 75 -3.48 31.56 9.20
CA VAL A 75 -4.53 32.32 9.91
C VAL A 75 -4.00 32.97 11.19
N SER A 76 -2.99 32.38 11.82
CA SER A 76 -2.52 32.79 13.16
C SER A 76 -1.46 33.89 13.15
N VAL A 77 -0.77 34.09 12.02
CA VAL A 77 0.31 35.09 11.90
C VAL A 77 -0.17 36.35 11.17
N ALA A 78 0.27 37.52 11.62
CA ALA A 78 0.04 38.76 10.88
C ALA A 78 0.65 38.68 9.47
N PRO A 79 -0.06 39.12 8.42
CA PRO A 79 0.40 38.97 7.04
C PRO A 79 1.69 39.76 6.79
N VAL A 80 2.77 39.05 6.51
CA VAL A 80 4.07 39.64 6.15
C VAL A 80 4.07 39.94 4.65
N GLY A 81 4.12 41.23 4.28
CA GLY A 81 4.01 41.68 2.88
C GLY A 81 5.09 41.09 1.96
N GLU A 82 6.31 40.90 2.46
CA GLU A 82 7.39 40.27 1.67
C GLU A 82 7.12 38.79 1.39
N ALA A 83 6.55 38.04 2.34
CA ALA A 83 6.17 36.64 2.13
C ALA A 83 5.01 36.50 1.11
N TRP A 84 4.09 37.47 1.10
CA TRP A 84 3.01 37.54 0.12
C TRP A 84 3.52 37.87 -1.29
N SER A 85 4.49 38.78 -1.41
CA SER A 85 5.08 39.16 -2.68
C SER A 85 5.84 38.01 -3.35
N VAL A 86 6.52 37.17 -2.56
CA VAL A 86 7.35 36.06 -3.08
C VAL A 86 6.55 34.75 -3.21
N GLY A 87 5.63 34.48 -2.28
CA GLY A 87 4.91 33.19 -2.19
C GLY A 87 3.45 33.22 -2.59
N GLY A 88 2.75 34.36 -2.46
CA GLY A 88 1.29 34.44 -2.57
C GLY A 88 0.74 34.03 -3.94
N LEU A 89 1.36 34.52 -5.02
CA LEU A 89 0.96 34.17 -6.40
C LEU A 89 1.25 32.70 -6.71
N ASN A 90 2.41 32.19 -6.27
CA ASN A 90 2.80 30.78 -6.46
C ASN A 90 1.84 29.83 -5.74
N MET A 91 1.34 30.22 -4.57
CA MET A 91 0.38 29.44 -3.80
C MET A 91 -0.98 29.32 -4.51
N MET A 92 -1.46 30.40 -5.14
CA MET A 92 -2.68 30.40 -5.96
C MET A 92 -2.53 29.57 -7.24
N ILE A 93 -1.36 29.63 -7.89
CA ILE A 93 -1.06 28.83 -9.07
C ILE A 93 -1.05 27.33 -8.72
N CYS A 94 -0.41 26.94 -7.61
CA CYS A 94 -0.43 25.56 -7.13
C CYS A 94 -1.87 25.05 -6.88
N LEU A 95 -2.72 25.88 -6.25
CA LEU A 95 -4.13 25.57 -6.04
C LEU A 95 -4.88 25.36 -7.36
N GLY A 96 -4.65 26.23 -8.36
CA GLY A 96 -5.22 26.09 -9.70
C GLY A 96 -4.79 24.82 -10.42
N VAL A 97 -3.51 24.45 -10.32
CA VAL A 97 -2.97 23.21 -10.89
C VAL A 97 -3.62 21.97 -10.26
N ILE A 98 -3.77 21.94 -8.93
CA ILE A 98 -4.44 20.83 -8.24
C ILE A 98 -5.88 20.67 -8.71
N ILE A 99 -6.63 21.78 -8.78
CA ILE A 99 -8.02 21.78 -9.26
C ILE A 99 -8.08 21.30 -10.72
N GLY A 100 -7.16 21.76 -11.58
CA GLY A 100 -7.07 21.33 -12.98
C GLY A 100 -6.78 19.83 -13.15
N ILE A 101 -5.90 19.27 -12.32
CA ILE A 101 -5.61 17.82 -12.30
C ILE A 101 -6.87 17.04 -11.88
N VAL A 102 -7.53 17.45 -10.80
CA VAL A 102 -8.76 16.78 -10.30
C VAL A 102 -9.84 16.80 -11.38
N PHE A 103 -10.03 17.93 -12.06
CA PHE A 103 -11.02 18.05 -13.13
C PHE A 103 -10.66 17.17 -14.33
N SER A 104 -9.38 17.10 -14.70
CA SER A 104 -8.90 16.27 -15.80
C SER A 104 -9.11 14.78 -15.56
N ILE A 105 -8.91 14.31 -14.33
CA ILE A 105 -9.15 12.91 -13.93
C ILE A 105 -10.65 12.61 -13.89
N ARG A 106 -11.49 13.57 -13.48
CA ARG A 106 -12.96 13.41 -13.42
C ARG A 106 -13.64 13.43 -14.79
N LEU A 107 -13.02 14.05 -15.79
CA LEU A 107 -13.57 14.23 -17.15
C LEU A 107 -13.21 13.05 -18.08
N HIS A 108 -12.26 12.20 -17.70
CA HIS A 108 -11.93 10.92 -18.33
C HIS A 108 -12.73 9.78 -17.68
#